data_AF-A0A8H5TZP3-F1
#
_entry.id   AF-A0A8H5TZP3-F1
#
_cell.length_a   1.000
_cell.length_b   1.000
_cell.length_c   1.000
_cell.angle_alpha   90.00
_cell.angle_beta   90.00
_cell.angle_gamma   90.00
#
_symmetry.space_group_name_H-M   'P 1'
#
loop_
_entity.id
_entity.type
_entity.pdbx_description
1 polymer ?
#
loop_
_entity_poly.entity_id
_entity_poly.type
_entity_poly.pdbx_seq_one_letter_code
_entity_poly.pdbx_strand_id
1 'polypeptide(L)'
;MISSGFFLPALLWLTQHASSHPCKPGMDQAAMVGKAIYVLTNEEVNGVLAIPINGKDGTLSRGKVTMTGGAGSVAVSADGKPATPDALISQSSLTIAGNHVFAVNAGSNTLTMLKVSRSDPTKLRMVGKPVIVPGEFPNTVAASAKNGLVCVGSTGAKAGVSCSGFSKQGLSAMDELRPIDLGQTTPPVGPTNTVSQVLFSEDESMLLTMVKGDPAVNNTGFISVANVEVANGVAAVSMKDTRSSPEGTAVLFGSQIIPGTSKVFATDASFGAAIIDVDPKSCEAKTAAMGAVEGQTATCWVAISPATKSAFVTDVGKNRVVEMSLEDASVVSELDLTCNGDPGLIDLAASGNFLYALSPGNGTNQAAVTVLDVSGGSGSAKMVQHFELAGMAKNTAMGMKVM
;
A
#
# COMPACT_ATOMS: atom_id res chain seq x y z
N MET A 1 -25.11 1.22 -84.25
CA MET A 1 -25.78 2.36 -83.57
C MET A 1 -26.27 1.82 -82.24
N ILE A 2 -25.56 2.05 -81.12
CA ILE A 2 -25.68 3.25 -80.24
C ILE A 2 -27.18 3.51 -79.95
N SER A 3 -27.71 3.56 -78.73
CA SER A 3 -27.20 3.53 -77.36
C SER A 3 -28.46 3.48 -76.49
N SER A 4 -28.45 2.70 -75.41
CA SER A 4 -29.49 2.77 -74.38
C SER A 4 -28.80 2.94 -73.04
N GLY A 5 -28.87 4.15 -72.50
CA GLY A 5 -28.39 4.47 -71.16
C GLY A 5 -29.35 3.94 -70.10
N PHE A 6 -28.78 3.42 -69.02
CA PHE A 6 -29.46 3.26 -67.74
C PHE A 6 -28.47 3.63 -66.63
N PHE A 7 -28.90 4.58 -65.80
CA PHE A 7 -28.25 5.00 -64.56
C PHE A 7 -28.36 3.89 -63.51
N LEU A 8 -27.24 3.58 -62.83
CA LEU A 8 -27.22 2.83 -61.57
C LEU A 8 -26.48 3.63 -60.49
N PRO A 9 -26.90 3.56 -59.21
CA PRO A 9 -26.36 4.39 -58.14
C PRO A 9 -25.05 3.82 -57.59
N ALA A 10 -24.12 4.70 -57.23
CA ALA A 10 -22.87 4.34 -56.55
C ALA A 10 -23.14 4.03 -55.07
N LEU A 11 -23.04 2.75 -54.70
CA LEU A 11 -22.85 2.32 -53.31
C LEU A 11 -21.37 2.50 -52.92
N LEU A 12 -21.07 3.53 -52.14
CA LEU A 12 -19.78 3.68 -51.47
C LEU A 12 -19.76 2.81 -50.21
N TRP A 13 -19.12 1.65 -50.30
CA TRP A 13 -18.73 0.87 -49.13
C TRP A 13 -17.46 1.49 -48.53
N LEU A 14 -17.58 2.11 -47.36
CA LEU A 14 -16.44 2.50 -46.53
C LEU A 14 -15.86 1.24 -45.88
N THR A 15 -14.80 0.69 -46.48
CA THR A 15 -13.96 -0.32 -45.82
C THR A 15 -13.17 0.36 -44.71
N GLN A 16 -13.56 0.16 -43.45
CA GLN A 16 -12.72 0.48 -42.29
C GLN A 16 -11.44 -0.37 -42.38
N HIS A 17 -10.31 0.26 -42.72
CA HIS A 17 -9.01 -0.34 -42.54
C HIS A 17 -8.72 -0.43 -41.04
N ALA A 18 -8.96 -1.60 -40.47
CA ALA A 18 -8.38 -1.97 -39.19
C ALA A 18 -6.85 -2.01 -39.38
N SER A 19 -6.17 -0.95 -38.94
CA SER A 19 -4.71 -0.96 -38.84
C SER A 19 -4.33 -1.87 -37.69
N SER A 20 -3.99 -3.12 -38.00
CA SER A 20 -3.32 -4.03 -37.07
C SER A 20 -1.91 -3.51 -36.82
N HIS A 21 -1.68 -2.91 -35.66
CA HIS A 21 -0.32 -2.65 -35.19
C HIS A 21 0.30 -4.00 -34.80
N PRO A 22 1.46 -4.38 -35.38
CA PRO A 22 2.13 -5.62 -35.01
C PRO A 22 2.60 -5.50 -33.56
N CYS A 23 2.01 -6.33 -32.70
CA CYS A 23 2.44 -6.56 -31.33
C CYS A 23 3.88 -7.09 -31.39
N LYS A 24 4.85 -6.24 -31.03
CA LYS A 24 6.21 -6.71 -30.78
C LYS A 24 6.18 -7.54 -29.50
N PRO A 25 6.74 -8.76 -29.47
CA PRO A 25 6.98 -9.45 -28.21
C PRO A 25 7.87 -8.56 -27.36
N GLY A 26 7.39 -8.15 -26.19
CA GLY A 26 8.18 -7.41 -25.22
C GLY A 26 9.37 -8.28 -24.82
N MET A 27 10.58 -7.79 -25.10
CA MET A 27 11.77 -8.26 -24.41
C MET A 27 11.53 -8.08 -22.92
N ASP A 28 11.79 -9.10 -22.11
CA ASP A 28 11.79 -9.01 -20.65
C ASP A 28 12.63 -7.80 -20.23
N GLN A 29 11.94 -6.70 -19.93
CA GLN A 29 12.58 -5.50 -19.45
C GLN A 29 12.93 -5.82 -18.01
N ALA A 30 14.20 -6.16 -17.78
CA ALA A 30 14.74 -6.41 -16.44
C ALA A 30 14.15 -5.35 -15.50
N ALA A 31 13.37 -5.80 -14.51
CA ALA A 31 12.64 -4.90 -13.64
C ALA A 31 13.65 -3.93 -13.02
N MET A 32 13.53 -2.64 -13.34
CA MET A 32 14.51 -1.67 -12.89
C MET A 32 14.50 -1.61 -11.36
N VAL A 33 15.69 -1.75 -10.77
CA VAL A 33 15.88 -1.60 -9.33
C VAL A 33 15.54 -0.17 -8.93
N GLY A 34 14.76 -0.03 -7.87
CA GLY A 34 14.46 1.26 -7.24
C GLY A 34 15.73 1.99 -6.83
N LYS A 35 15.64 3.30 -6.68
CA LYS A 35 16.73 4.20 -6.31
C LYS A 35 16.71 4.58 -4.83
N ALA A 36 15.53 4.56 -4.19
CA ALA A 36 15.42 4.79 -2.75
C ALA A 36 14.19 4.13 -2.12
N ILE A 37 14.33 3.82 -0.82
CA ILE A 37 13.24 3.44 0.08
C ILE A 37 12.82 4.66 0.90
N TYR A 38 11.54 4.76 1.21
CA TYR A 38 10.98 5.74 2.12
C TYR A 38 10.28 5.04 3.28
N VAL A 39 10.62 5.46 4.50
CA VAL A 39 10.05 4.94 5.76
C VAL A 39 9.55 6.11 6.59
N LEU A 40 8.38 5.98 7.21
CA LEU A 40 7.87 6.95 8.17
C LEU A 40 8.55 6.70 9.52
N THR A 41 9.10 7.74 10.16
CA THR A 41 9.71 7.55 11.49
C THR A 41 8.65 7.39 12.58
N ASN A 42 7.46 7.98 12.38
CA ASN A 42 6.33 8.02 13.32
C ASN A 42 6.75 8.48 14.73
N GLU A 43 7.74 9.37 14.80
CA GLU A 43 8.17 9.98 16.06
C GLU A 43 7.28 11.20 16.41
N GLU A 44 7.38 11.69 17.65
CA GLU A 44 6.67 12.91 18.10
C GLU A 44 6.93 14.09 17.17
N VAL A 45 8.17 14.22 16.68
CA VAL A 45 8.52 15.04 15.52
C VAL A 45 8.65 14.12 14.32
N ASN A 46 7.58 14.01 13.54
CA ASN A 46 7.50 12.99 12.49
C ASN A 46 8.35 13.37 11.27
N GLY A 47 8.88 12.36 10.60
CA GLY A 47 9.75 12.50 9.45
C GLY A 47 9.60 11.35 8.47
N VAL A 48 10.05 11.59 7.24
CA VAL A 48 10.25 10.54 6.25
C VAL A 48 11.74 10.31 6.08
N LEU A 49 12.20 9.11 6.39
CA LEU A 49 13.54 8.62 6.14
C LEU A 49 13.64 8.14 4.70
N ALA A 50 14.48 8.79 3.88
CA ALA A 50 14.80 8.37 2.53
C ALA A 50 16.17 7.68 2.50
N ILE A 51 16.19 6.40 2.13
CA ILE A 51 17.37 5.53 2.14
C ILE A 51 17.76 5.19 0.70
N PRO A 52 18.98 5.52 0.23
CA PRO A 52 19.42 5.18 -1.11
C PRO A 52 19.59 3.66 -1.30
N ILE A 53 19.21 3.18 -2.48
CA ILE A 53 19.43 1.81 -2.94
C ILE A 53 20.61 1.80 -3.93
N ASN A 54 21.55 0.87 -3.74
CA ASN A 54 22.58 0.56 -4.71
C ASN A 54 21.96 -0.19 -5.90
N GLY A 55 21.99 0.43 -7.08
CA GLY A 55 21.34 -0.13 -8.28
C GLY A 55 21.94 -1.44 -8.81
N LYS A 56 23.07 -1.93 -8.27
CA LYS A 56 23.68 -3.20 -8.69
C LYS A 56 23.24 -4.39 -7.85
N ASP A 57 23.16 -4.20 -6.54
CA ASP A 57 23.00 -5.29 -5.57
C ASP A 57 21.84 -5.05 -4.58
N GLY A 58 21.06 -3.98 -4.77
CA GLY A 58 19.92 -3.65 -3.92
C GLY A 58 20.30 -3.15 -2.52
N THR A 59 21.59 -3.15 -2.16
CA THR A 59 22.00 -2.81 -0.80
C THR A 59 21.73 -1.36 -0.44
N LEU A 60 21.49 -1.12 0.83
CA LEU A 60 21.17 0.16 1.43
C LEU A 60 22.41 0.81 2.02
N SER A 61 22.39 2.14 2.06
CA SER A 61 23.37 2.95 2.77
C SER A 61 22.69 4.11 3.49
N ARG A 62 23.44 4.88 4.28
CA ARG A 62 22.89 5.89 5.18
C ARG A 62 21.94 6.86 4.45
N GLY A 63 20.70 6.92 4.94
CA GLY A 63 19.65 7.79 4.45
C GLY A 63 19.61 9.17 5.11
N LYS A 64 18.56 9.94 4.78
CA LYS A 64 18.27 11.25 5.35
C LYS A 64 16.81 11.36 5.76
N VAL A 65 16.58 11.92 6.94
CA VAL A 65 15.23 12.24 7.42
C VAL A 65 14.83 13.63 6.95
N THR A 66 13.63 13.76 6.39
CA THR A 66 12.99 15.04 6.10
C THR A 66 11.73 15.15 6.93
N MET A 67 11.62 16.21 7.73
CA MET A 67 10.50 16.39 8.65
C MET A 67 9.19 16.63 7.90
N THR A 68 8.12 16.02 8.40
CA THR A 68 6.78 16.18 7.82
C THR A 68 6.09 17.44 8.30
N GLY A 69 6.58 18.07 9.39
CA GLY A 69 5.92 19.20 10.03
C GLY A 69 4.70 18.82 10.88
N GLY A 70 4.42 17.52 11.03
CA GLY A 70 3.39 17.00 11.93
C GLY A 70 3.99 16.06 12.99
N ALA A 71 3.10 15.41 13.75
CA ALA A 71 3.47 14.49 14.82
C ALA A 71 3.00 13.06 14.54
N GLY A 72 3.83 12.08 14.90
CA GLY A 72 3.48 10.66 14.94
C GLY A 72 2.61 10.34 16.16
N SER A 73 2.09 9.12 16.21
CA SER A 73 1.32 8.63 17.35
C SER A 73 1.35 7.11 17.43
N VAL A 74 0.91 6.58 18.56
CA VAL A 74 0.90 5.14 18.85
C VAL A 74 -0.51 4.75 19.28
N ALA A 75 -1.08 3.75 18.62
CA ALA A 75 -2.31 3.12 19.04
C ALA A 75 -2.12 2.48 20.43
N VAL A 76 -3.20 2.10 21.10
CA VAL A 76 -3.12 1.37 22.36
C VAL A 76 -3.61 -0.06 22.18
N SER A 77 -3.09 -0.97 22.98
CA SER A 77 -3.59 -2.35 23.04
C SER A 77 -4.80 -2.44 23.98
N ALA A 78 -5.43 -3.62 24.04
CA ALA A 78 -6.60 -3.85 24.87
C ALA A 78 -6.39 -3.57 26.38
N ASP A 79 -5.14 -3.61 26.87
CA ASP A 79 -4.80 -3.29 28.27
C ASP A 79 -4.47 -1.80 28.49
N GLY A 80 -4.61 -0.97 27.46
CA GLY A 80 -4.34 0.47 27.49
C GLY A 80 -2.87 0.86 27.34
N LYS A 81 -1.95 -0.08 27.11
CA LYS A 81 -0.54 0.22 26.84
C LYS A 81 -0.29 0.58 25.37
N PRO A 82 0.80 1.30 25.04
CA PRO A 82 1.21 1.54 23.66
C PRO A 82 1.30 0.24 22.84
N ALA A 83 0.63 0.20 21.70
CA ALA A 83 0.63 -0.93 20.77
C ALA A 83 1.88 -0.85 19.86
N THR A 84 3.04 -1.16 20.43
CA THR A 84 4.28 -1.37 19.67
C THR A 84 4.53 -2.87 19.45
N PRO A 85 5.15 -3.27 18.34
CA PRO A 85 5.89 -2.41 17.42
C PRO A 85 5.08 -1.82 16.25
N ASP A 86 3.85 -2.28 16.04
CA ASP A 86 2.94 -1.76 15.00
C ASP A 86 2.10 -0.57 15.51
N ALA A 87 2.77 0.57 15.71
CA ALA A 87 2.14 1.75 16.30
C ALA A 87 0.97 2.36 15.51
N LEU A 88 0.84 2.10 14.20
CA LEU A 88 -0.27 2.62 13.37
C LEU A 88 -1.23 1.54 12.91
N ILE A 89 -1.03 0.27 13.29
CA ILE A 89 -1.95 -0.84 13.07
C ILE A 89 -2.44 -0.94 11.62
N SER A 90 -1.58 -0.63 10.66
CA SER A 90 -1.96 -0.47 9.25
C SER A 90 -0.79 -0.66 8.29
N GLN A 91 -1.14 -0.81 7.02
CA GLN A 91 -0.20 -0.75 5.91
C GLN A 91 -0.36 0.58 5.14
N SER A 92 0.74 1.05 4.55
CA SER A 92 0.81 2.28 3.75
C SER A 92 0.57 3.57 4.56
N SER A 93 1.24 3.72 5.71
CA SER A 93 1.31 5.02 6.43
C SER A 93 2.03 6.12 5.64
N LEU A 94 2.75 5.72 4.59
CA LEU A 94 3.14 6.60 3.49
C LEU A 94 2.88 5.94 2.13
N THR A 95 2.73 6.76 1.10
CA THR A 95 2.59 6.30 -0.29
C THR A 95 3.29 7.23 -1.27
N ILE A 96 3.40 6.80 -2.52
CA ILE A 96 4.09 7.52 -3.60
C ILE A 96 3.14 7.68 -4.79
N ALA A 97 3.08 8.89 -5.36
CA ALA A 97 2.48 9.11 -6.68
C ALA A 97 3.33 10.08 -7.50
N GLY A 98 3.80 9.61 -8.67
CA GLY A 98 4.76 10.32 -9.48
C GLY A 98 6.06 10.58 -8.72
N ASN A 99 6.42 11.86 -8.56
CA ASN A 99 7.63 12.28 -7.85
C ASN A 99 7.33 12.85 -6.44
N HIS A 100 6.25 12.40 -5.81
CA HIS A 100 5.82 12.88 -4.49
C HIS A 100 5.61 11.72 -3.53
N VAL A 101 6.00 11.94 -2.27
CA VAL A 101 5.70 11.07 -1.13
C VAL A 101 4.62 11.76 -0.31
N PHE A 102 3.60 11.01 0.09
CA PHE A 102 2.54 11.45 1.00
C PHE A 102 2.67 10.67 2.30
N ALA A 103 2.67 11.37 3.42
CA ALA A 103 2.94 10.79 4.74
C ALA A 103 1.89 11.26 5.75
N VAL A 104 1.28 10.30 6.46
CA VAL A 104 0.33 10.61 7.53
C VAL A 104 1.06 11.06 8.80
N ASN A 105 0.41 11.92 9.57
CA ASN A 105 0.89 12.36 10.88
C ASN A 105 -0.21 12.11 11.91
N ALA A 106 -0.26 10.87 12.43
CA ALA A 106 -1.34 10.38 13.28
C ALA A 106 -1.57 11.23 14.55
N GLY A 107 -0.52 11.80 15.14
CA GLY A 107 -0.61 12.58 16.37
C GLY A 107 -1.07 14.02 16.17
N SER A 108 -1.02 14.51 14.93
CA SER A 108 -1.46 15.87 14.58
C SER A 108 -2.68 15.91 13.67
N ASN A 109 -3.21 14.75 13.28
CA ASN A 109 -4.29 14.62 12.29
C ASN A 109 -3.99 15.42 11.01
N THR A 110 -2.79 15.28 10.45
CA THR A 110 -2.40 15.95 9.21
C THR A 110 -1.84 14.99 8.17
N LEU A 111 -1.89 15.42 6.90
CA LEU A 111 -1.20 14.79 5.77
C LEU A 111 -0.13 15.74 5.24
N THR A 112 1.07 15.22 5.01
CA THR A 112 2.17 15.97 4.41
C THR A 112 2.49 15.46 3.00
N MET A 113 2.75 16.38 2.08
CA MET A 113 3.29 16.10 0.75
C MET A 113 4.75 16.55 0.64
N LEU A 114 5.61 15.62 0.24
CA LEU A 114 7.03 15.82 0.01
C LEU A 114 7.34 15.60 -1.47
N LYS A 115 8.15 16.46 -2.08
CA LYS A 115 8.67 16.29 -3.43
C LYS A 115 10.01 15.57 -3.38
N VAL A 116 10.11 14.50 -4.16
CA VAL A 116 11.35 13.78 -4.42
C VAL A 116 12.16 14.51 -5.49
N SER A 117 13.44 14.74 -5.24
CA SER A 117 14.36 15.26 -6.26
C SER A 117 14.64 14.21 -7.34
N ARG A 118 14.49 14.59 -8.61
CA ARG A 118 14.71 13.69 -9.75
C ARG A 118 16.19 13.28 -9.91
N SER A 119 17.12 14.13 -9.46
CA SER A 119 18.56 13.86 -9.56
C SER A 119 19.11 13.11 -8.34
N ASP A 120 18.38 13.12 -7.23
CA ASP A 120 18.80 12.52 -5.96
C ASP A 120 17.56 12.13 -5.15
N PRO A 121 17.08 10.89 -5.28
CA PRO A 121 15.86 10.43 -4.62
C PRO A 121 15.90 10.49 -3.09
N THR A 122 17.07 10.66 -2.47
CA THR A 122 17.20 10.85 -1.01
C THR A 122 16.91 12.28 -0.55
N LYS A 123 16.82 13.23 -1.48
CA LYS A 123 16.51 14.64 -1.18
C LYS A 123 15.02 14.89 -1.35
N LEU A 124 14.34 14.96 -0.21
CA LEU A 124 12.93 15.35 -0.11
C LEU A 124 12.80 16.83 0.23
N ARG A 125 11.71 17.45 -0.22
CA ARG A 125 11.33 18.80 0.18
C ARG A 125 9.82 18.89 0.36
N MET A 126 9.36 19.41 1.49
CA MET A 126 7.94 19.69 1.72
C MET A 126 7.38 20.65 0.65
N VAL A 127 6.18 20.33 0.17
CA VAL A 127 5.42 21.16 -0.76
C VAL A 127 4.19 21.69 -0.04
N GLY A 128 4.11 23.01 0.13
CA GLY A 128 3.06 23.62 0.93
C GLY A 128 3.26 23.38 2.43
N LYS A 129 2.15 23.36 3.17
CA LYS A 129 2.08 23.01 4.60
C LYS A 129 1.29 21.70 4.76
N PRO A 130 1.46 20.96 5.88
CA PRO A 130 0.58 19.85 6.19
C PRO A 130 -0.89 20.30 6.19
N VAL A 131 -1.77 19.48 5.63
CA VAL A 131 -3.21 19.74 5.60
C VAL A 131 -3.91 18.94 6.69
N ILE A 132 -4.93 19.53 7.31
CA ILE A 132 -5.72 18.86 8.36
C ILE A 132 -6.57 17.76 7.72
N VAL A 133 -6.51 16.58 8.29
CA VAL A 133 -7.37 15.44 7.98
C VAL A 133 -8.61 15.54 8.89
N PRO A 134 -9.84 15.47 8.34
CA PRO A 134 -11.07 15.54 9.15
C PRO A 134 -11.24 14.38 10.14
N GLY A 135 -10.70 13.21 9.80
CA GLY A 135 -10.64 12.04 10.68
C GLY A 135 -9.54 12.13 11.73
N GLU A 136 -9.66 11.33 12.77
CA GLU A 136 -8.69 11.27 13.88
C GLU A 136 -7.80 10.03 13.75
N PHE A 137 -6.53 10.16 14.11
CA PHE A 137 -5.52 9.12 13.97
C PHE A 137 -5.43 8.60 12.51
N PRO A 138 -5.05 9.44 11.53
CA PRO A 138 -4.78 8.99 10.17
C PRO A 138 -3.62 7.99 10.16
N ASN A 139 -3.88 6.78 9.67
CA ASN A 139 -2.95 5.68 9.76
C ASN A 139 -2.53 5.11 8.39
N THR A 140 -3.31 5.35 7.34
CA THR A 140 -3.01 4.86 5.98
C THR A 140 -3.32 5.91 4.92
N VAL A 141 -2.60 5.88 3.80
CA VAL A 141 -2.76 6.80 2.68
C VAL A 141 -2.59 6.12 1.32
N ALA A 142 -3.45 6.49 0.37
CA ALA A 142 -3.40 6.09 -1.03
C ALA A 142 -3.33 7.32 -1.92
N ALA A 143 -2.63 7.23 -3.04
CA ALA A 143 -2.56 8.32 -4.01
C ALA A 143 -2.77 7.79 -5.42
N SER A 144 -3.55 8.53 -6.20
CA SER A 144 -3.90 8.28 -7.58
C SER A 144 -3.20 9.33 -8.44
N ALA A 145 -2.18 8.90 -9.18
CA ALA A 145 -1.43 9.78 -10.06
C ALA A 145 -2.26 10.19 -11.29
N LYS A 146 -3.13 9.30 -11.77
CA LYS A 146 -4.03 9.52 -12.91
C LYS A 146 -5.06 10.60 -12.61
N ASN A 147 -5.63 10.59 -11.41
CA ASN A 147 -6.71 11.50 -11.02
C ASN A 147 -6.23 12.71 -10.21
N GLY A 148 -4.96 12.73 -9.80
CA GLY A 148 -4.42 13.81 -8.95
C GLY A 148 -5.05 13.83 -7.55
N LEU A 149 -5.40 12.65 -7.02
CA LEU A 149 -6.07 12.49 -5.73
C LEU A 149 -5.16 11.80 -4.71
N VAL A 150 -5.26 12.20 -3.45
CA VAL A 150 -4.70 11.48 -2.30
C VAL A 150 -5.78 11.30 -1.25
N CYS A 151 -5.96 10.09 -0.76
CA CYS A 151 -7.00 9.72 0.20
C CYS A 151 -6.35 9.12 1.45
N VAL A 152 -6.85 9.55 2.61
CA VAL A 152 -6.33 9.19 3.93
C VAL A 152 -7.40 8.42 4.68
N GLY A 153 -7.04 7.23 5.15
CA GLY A 153 -7.82 6.46 6.11
C GLY A 153 -7.46 6.85 7.54
N SER A 154 -8.48 7.00 8.37
CA SER A 154 -8.40 7.34 9.79
C SER A 154 -9.18 6.33 10.61
N THR A 155 -8.65 5.95 11.78
CA THR A 155 -9.25 4.89 12.60
C THR A 155 -9.60 5.30 14.03
N GLY A 156 -9.32 6.54 14.44
CA GLY A 156 -9.62 7.05 15.77
C GLY A 156 -11.13 7.22 16.04
N ALA A 157 -11.48 8.10 16.98
CA ALA A 157 -12.88 8.35 17.37
C ALA A 157 -13.71 8.93 16.21
N LYS A 158 -13.03 9.59 15.27
CA LYS A 158 -13.58 9.94 13.95
C LYS A 158 -12.91 9.11 12.87
N ALA A 159 -13.40 7.89 12.69
CA ALA A 159 -12.90 6.97 11.68
C ALA A 159 -13.60 7.19 10.32
N GLY A 160 -12.87 6.92 9.25
CA GLY A 160 -13.36 7.12 7.89
C GLY A 160 -12.26 7.48 6.90
N VAL A 161 -12.68 7.90 5.72
CA VAL A 161 -11.78 8.27 4.62
C VAL A 161 -12.09 9.67 4.10
N SER A 162 -11.05 10.47 3.93
CA SER A 162 -11.15 11.78 3.29
C SER A 162 -10.05 11.94 2.25
N CYS A 163 -10.33 12.69 1.19
CA CYS A 163 -9.46 12.86 0.04
C CYS A 163 -9.12 14.33 -0.20
N SER A 164 -7.99 14.59 -0.84
CA SER A 164 -7.55 15.90 -1.29
C SER A 164 -7.00 15.80 -2.71
N GLY A 165 -7.22 16.85 -3.51
CA GLY A 165 -6.52 17.03 -4.78
C GLY A 165 -5.08 17.49 -4.53
N PHE A 166 -4.11 16.93 -5.26
CA PHE A 166 -2.71 17.34 -5.16
C PHE A 166 -2.15 17.84 -6.50
N SER A 167 -1.21 18.76 -6.42
CA SER A 167 -0.54 19.34 -7.59
C SER A 167 0.92 19.69 -7.26
N LYS A 168 1.62 20.32 -8.21
CA LYS A 168 2.99 20.82 -7.98
C LYS A 168 3.03 21.91 -6.89
N GLN A 169 1.89 22.54 -6.60
CA GLN A 169 1.73 23.60 -5.61
C GLN A 169 1.47 23.05 -4.20
N GLY A 170 1.13 21.76 -4.08
CA GLY A 170 0.87 21.09 -2.80
C GLY A 170 -0.51 20.44 -2.77
N LEU A 171 -0.95 20.13 -1.56
CA LEU A 171 -2.27 19.59 -1.24
C LEU A 171 -3.31 20.70 -1.20
N SER A 172 -4.51 20.39 -1.68
CA SER A 172 -5.71 21.18 -1.42
C SER A 172 -6.27 20.86 -0.04
N ALA A 173 -7.30 21.58 0.41
CA ALA A 173 -8.06 21.16 1.58
C ALA A 173 -8.61 19.74 1.37
N MET A 174 -8.68 18.97 2.45
CA MET A 174 -9.35 17.67 2.46
C MET A 174 -10.86 17.88 2.28
N ASP A 175 -11.52 16.94 1.60
CA ASP A 175 -12.97 16.91 1.42
C ASP A 175 -13.68 16.39 2.67
N GLU A 176 -14.99 16.18 2.57
CA GLU A 176 -15.77 15.62 3.67
C GLU A 176 -15.34 14.19 4.03
N LEU A 177 -15.42 13.86 5.32
CA LEU A 177 -15.14 12.51 5.80
C LEU A 177 -16.24 11.55 5.30
N ARG A 178 -15.84 10.44 4.68
CA ARG A 178 -16.68 9.25 4.47
C ARG A 178 -16.63 8.42 5.74
N PRO A 179 -17.63 8.50 6.62
CA PRO A 179 -17.51 7.97 7.97
C PRO A 179 -17.56 6.44 7.97
N ILE A 180 -16.73 5.86 8.83
CA ILE A 180 -16.80 4.45 9.18
C ILE A 180 -17.04 4.38 10.69
N ASP A 181 -18.22 3.91 11.09
CA ASP A 181 -18.57 3.81 12.50
C ASP A 181 -17.89 2.59 13.13
N LEU A 182 -16.78 2.83 13.83
CA LEU A 182 -16.00 1.79 14.52
C LEU A 182 -16.19 1.83 16.05
N GLY A 183 -16.83 2.87 16.60
CA GLY A 183 -16.90 3.07 18.05
C GLY A 183 -15.54 3.16 18.76
N GLN A 184 -14.49 3.62 18.06
CA GLN A 184 -13.12 3.71 18.57
C GLN A 184 -12.86 4.95 19.45
N THR A 185 -11.74 4.95 20.16
CA THR A 185 -11.18 6.11 20.88
C THR A 185 -10.05 6.79 20.09
N THR A 186 -9.46 7.86 20.62
CA THR A 186 -8.20 8.39 20.10
C THR A 186 -7.22 8.63 21.25
N PRO A 187 -6.08 7.90 21.30
CA PRO A 187 -5.65 6.85 20.35
C PRO A 187 -6.62 5.65 20.26
N PRO A 188 -6.68 4.96 19.10
CA PRO A 188 -7.53 3.79 18.89
C PRO A 188 -7.00 2.58 19.66
N VAL A 189 -7.89 1.66 20.03
CA VAL A 189 -7.54 0.35 20.58
C VAL A 189 -7.45 -0.64 19.42
N GLY A 190 -6.28 -1.27 19.24
CA GLY A 190 -6.01 -2.15 18.10
C GLY A 190 -5.22 -3.42 18.45
N PRO A 191 -4.98 -4.29 17.45
CA PRO A 191 -5.13 -4.02 16.02
C PRO A 191 -6.52 -4.33 15.42
N THR A 192 -7.43 -5.00 16.13
CA THR A 192 -8.78 -5.32 15.63
C THR A 192 -9.67 -4.08 15.53
N ASN A 193 -10.81 -4.19 14.84
CA ASN A 193 -11.83 -3.13 14.73
C ASN A 193 -11.26 -1.75 14.29
N THR A 194 -10.36 -1.76 13.31
CA THR A 194 -9.68 -0.54 12.80
C THR A 194 -9.52 -0.56 11.29
N VAL A 195 -9.38 0.63 10.69
CA VAL A 195 -9.01 0.76 9.27
C VAL A 195 -7.58 0.24 9.09
N SER A 196 -7.37 -0.74 8.21
CA SER A 196 -6.05 -1.35 7.97
C SER A 196 -5.32 -0.74 6.77
N GLN A 197 -6.03 -0.44 5.69
CA GLN A 197 -5.41 0.15 4.50
C GLN A 197 -6.42 0.83 3.59
N VAL A 198 -6.03 1.94 2.97
CA VAL A 198 -6.68 2.48 1.76
C VAL A 198 -5.78 2.26 0.55
N LEU A 199 -6.36 1.95 -0.60
CA LEU A 199 -5.64 1.77 -1.88
C LEU A 199 -6.57 2.00 -3.08
N PHE A 200 -6.01 2.48 -4.18
CA PHE A 200 -6.76 2.57 -5.45
C PHE A 200 -6.71 1.24 -6.20
N SER A 201 -7.75 0.94 -6.99
CA SER A 201 -7.72 -0.11 -8.01
C SER A 201 -6.62 0.17 -9.05
N GLU A 202 -6.20 -0.85 -9.81
CA GLU A 202 -5.11 -0.72 -10.79
C GLU A 202 -5.36 0.37 -11.84
N ASP A 203 -6.61 0.49 -12.29
CA ASP A 203 -7.03 1.53 -13.23
C ASP A 203 -7.34 2.88 -12.58
N GLU A 204 -7.17 2.96 -11.25
CA GLU A 204 -7.48 4.09 -10.38
C GLU A 204 -8.95 4.57 -10.52
N SER A 205 -9.89 3.69 -10.88
CA SER A 205 -11.32 4.00 -10.97
C SER A 205 -12.10 3.78 -9.66
N MET A 206 -11.52 3.06 -8.71
CA MET A 206 -12.12 2.80 -7.39
C MET A 206 -11.11 3.05 -6.27
N LEU A 207 -11.61 3.51 -5.13
CA LEU A 207 -10.90 3.52 -3.86
C LEU A 207 -11.43 2.37 -2.99
N LEU A 208 -10.51 1.52 -2.54
CA LEU A 208 -10.78 0.40 -1.65
C LEU A 208 -10.27 0.76 -0.25
N THR A 209 -11.06 0.41 0.76
CA THR A 209 -10.72 0.61 2.18
C THR A 209 -10.95 -0.70 2.92
N MET A 210 -9.88 -1.24 3.49
CA MET A 210 -9.92 -2.46 4.29
C MET A 210 -10.15 -2.10 5.76
N VAL A 211 -11.09 -2.81 6.39
CA VAL A 211 -11.44 -2.63 7.80
C VAL A 211 -11.39 -3.99 8.49
N LYS A 212 -10.58 -4.07 9.54
CA LYS A 212 -10.42 -5.29 10.35
C LYS A 212 -11.65 -5.52 11.20
N GLY A 213 -12.08 -6.77 11.29
CA GLY A 213 -13.05 -7.21 12.28
C GLY A 213 -12.43 -7.36 13.68
N ASP A 214 -13.23 -7.90 14.57
CA ASP A 214 -12.83 -8.37 15.89
C ASP A 214 -13.55 -9.70 16.19
N PRO A 215 -12.90 -10.84 15.90
CA PRO A 215 -13.49 -12.15 16.14
C PRO A 215 -13.85 -12.40 17.61
N ALA A 216 -13.17 -11.76 18.57
CA ALA A 216 -13.41 -11.99 19.99
C ALA A 216 -14.77 -11.45 20.45
N VAL A 217 -15.32 -10.48 19.73
CA VAL A 217 -16.65 -9.90 19.99
C VAL A 217 -17.63 -10.09 18.82
N ASN A 218 -17.35 -11.07 17.95
CA ASN A 218 -18.17 -11.41 16.79
C ASN A 218 -18.45 -10.21 15.86
N ASN A 219 -17.45 -9.35 15.68
CA ASN A 219 -17.48 -8.25 14.72
C ASN A 219 -16.74 -8.67 13.44
N THR A 220 -17.44 -8.66 12.31
CA THR A 220 -16.85 -9.05 11.02
C THR A 220 -16.21 -7.85 10.34
N GLY A 221 -14.99 -8.03 9.84
CA GLY A 221 -14.34 -7.04 8.99
C GLY A 221 -15.06 -6.87 7.66
N PHE A 222 -14.69 -5.82 6.92
CA PHE A 222 -15.26 -5.57 5.61
C PHE A 222 -14.31 -4.78 4.73
N ILE A 223 -14.64 -4.77 3.45
CA ILE A 223 -14.04 -3.94 2.42
C ILE A 223 -15.10 -2.92 2.00
N SER A 224 -14.72 -1.65 2.02
CA SER A 224 -15.51 -0.54 1.49
C SER A 224 -14.93 -0.13 0.14
N VAL A 225 -15.76 -0.09 -0.89
CA VAL A 225 -15.37 0.27 -2.26
C VAL A 225 -16.18 1.47 -2.73
N ALA A 226 -15.50 2.56 -3.06
CA ALA A 226 -16.11 3.79 -3.56
C ALA A 226 -15.56 4.13 -4.95
N ASN A 227 -16.44 4.54 -5.87
CA ASN A 227 -16.02 4.94 -7.21
C ASN A 227 -15.27 6.27 -7.22
N VAL A 228 -14.33 6.41 -8.14
CA VAL A 228 -13.74 7.68 -8.53
C VAL A 228 -14.57 8.25 -9.68
N GLU A 229 -15.22 9.38 -9.41
CA GLU A 229 -16.11 10.07 -10.34
C GLU A 229 -15.39 11.29 -10.92
N VAL A 230 -15.57 11.55 -12.21
CA VAL A 230 -14.99 12.72 -12.88
C VAL A 230 -16.10 13.63 -13.39
N ALA A 231 -16.16 14.85 -12.86
CA ALA A 231 -17.10 15.88 -13.27
C ALA A 231 -16.34 17.15 -13.67
N ASN A 232 -16.63 17.69 -14.85
CA ASN A 232 -15.96 18.90 -15.38
C ASN A 232 -14.41 18.83 -15.37
N GLY A 233 -13.86 17.63 -15.59
CA GLY A 233 -12.41 17.40 -15.58
C GLY A 233 -11.76 17.36 -14.20
N VAL A 234 -12.56 17.37 -13.12
CA VAL A 234 -12.10 17.20 -11.74
C VAL A 234 -12.55 15.83 -11.24
N ALA A 235 -11.59 15.04 -10.75
CA ALA A 235 -11.89 13.76 -10.14
C ALA A 235 -12.18 13.92 -8.64
N ALA A 236 -13.09 13.11 -8.13
CA ALA A 236 -13.41 13.00 -6.70
C ALA A 236 -13.82 11.56 -6.38
N VAL A 237 -13.61 11.13 -5.13
CA VAL A 237 -14.12 9.83 -4.68
C VAL A 237 -15.57 10.01 -4.23
N SER A 238 -16.45 9.08 -4.61
CA SER A 238 -17.86 9.10 -4.21
C SER A 238 -18.01 9.10 -2.70
N MET A 239 -19.05 9.77 -2.19
CA MET A 239 -19.41 9.71 -0.76
C MET A 239 -20.13 8.42 -0.40
N LYS A 240 -20.59 7.66 -1.40
CA LYS A 240 -21.25 6.36 -1.23
C LYS A 240 -20.26 5.25 -1.54
N ASP A 241 -20.29 4.22 -0.71
CA ASP A 241 -19.51 3.00 -0.87
C ASP A 241 -20.41 1.76 -0.91
N THR A 242 -19.92 0.72 -1.59
CA THR A 242 -20.42 -0.65 -1.42
C THR A 242 -19.55 -1.32 -0.38
N ARG A 243 -20.18 -1.91 0.65
CA ARG A 243 -19.48 -2.67 1.69
C ARG A 243 -19.72 -4.16 1.49
N SER A 244 -18.66 -4.95 1.56
CA SER A 244 -18.72 -6.40 1.48
C SER A 244 -17.85 -7.01 2.56
N SER A 245 -18.29 -8.13 3.14
CA SER A 245 -17.50 -8.95 4.05
C SER A 245 -17.18 -10.28 3.34
N PRO A 246 -16.05 -10.36 2.60
CA PRO A 246 -15.71 -11.56 1.86
C PRO A 246 -15.66 -12.81 2.76
N GLU A 247 -16.30 -13.89 2.31
CA GLU A 247 -16.45 -15.12 3.08
C GLU A 247 -15.08 -15.67 3.54
N GLY A 248 -14.99 -16.12 4.79
CA GLY A 248 -13.78 -16.67 5.38
C GLY A 248 -12.76 -15.63 5.87
N THR A 249 -12.95 -14.34 5.58
CA THR A 249 -12.07 -13.27 6.09
C THR A 249 -12.53 -12.74 7.45
N ALA A 250 -11.60 -12.22 8.24
CA ALA A 250 -11.84 -11.74 9.58
C ALA A 250 -11.03 -10.47 9.91
N VAL A 251 -9.70 -10.53 9.77
CA VAL A 251 -8.77 -9.49 10.21
C VAL A 251 -7.90 -9.04 9.04
N LEU A 252 -8.55 -8.61 7.95
CA LEU A 252 -7.91 -8.10 6.73
C LEU A 252 -6.97 -6.93 7.04
N PHE A 253 -5.68 -7.10 6.77
CA PHE A 253 -4.66 -6.10 7.06
C PHE A 253 -4.04 -5.53 5.78
N GLY A 254 -2.88 -6.02 5.37
CA GLY A 254 -2.08 -5.49 4.29
C GLY A 254 -2.65 -5.95 2.97
N SER A 255 -2.72 -5.05 2.00
CA SER A 255 -3.36 -5.28 0.73
C SER A 255 -2.58 -4.67 -0.42
N GLN A 256 -2.54 -5.38 -1.54
CA GLN A 256 -1.99 -4.88 -2.79
C GLN A 256 -2.78 -5.40 -3.98
N ILE A 257 -3.01 -4.55 -4.99
CA ILE A 257 -3.67 -4.95 -6.23
C ILE A 257 -2.78 -5.95 -6.96
N ILE A 258 -3.36 -7.06 -7.41
CA ILE A 258 -2.69 -8.05 -8.25
C ILE A 258 -2.56 -7.47 -9.66
N PRO A 259 -1.32 -7.24 -10.16
CA PRO A 259 -1.11 -6.58 -11.44
C PRO A 259 -1.83 -7.25 -12.61
N GLY A 260 -2.45 -6.45 -13.48
CA GLY A 260 -3.23 -6.87 -14.63
C GLY A 260 -4.64 -7.39 -14.31
N THR A 261 -5.16 -7.14 -13.10
CA THR A 261 -6.44 -7.71 -12.64
C THR A 261 -7.26 -6.74 -11.80
N SER A 262 -8.54 -7.09 -11.55
CA SER A 262 -9.41 -6.45 -10.55
C SER A 262 -9.26 -7.02 -9.13
N LYS A 263 -8.26 -7.89 -8.91
CA LYS A 263 -8.12 -8.64 -7.67
C LYS A 263 -7.15 -7.98 -6.71
N VAL A 264 -7.37 -8.22 -5.42
CA VAL A 264 -6.52 -7.75 -4.33
C VAL A 264 -5.95 -8.96 -3.62
N PHE A 265 -4.63 -9.01 -3.48
CA PHE A 265 -4.02 -9.89 -2.51
C PHE A 265 -4.06 -9.19 -1.16
N ALA A 266 -4.72 -9.79 -0.18
CA ALA A 266 -4.88 -9.22 1.15
C ALA A 266 -4.42 -10.23 2.20
N THR A 267 -3.60 -9.81 3.16
CA THR A 267 -3.30 -10.64 4.33
C THR A 267 -4.45 -10.60 5.31
N ASP A 268 -4.61 -11.67 6.07
CA ASP A 268 -5.54 -11.76 7.18
C ASP A 268 -4.80 -12.32 8.39
N ALA A 269 -4.76 -11.54 9.46
CA ALA A 269 -4.01 -11.89 10.66
C ALA A 269 -4.57 -13.14 11.37
N SER A 270 -5.78 -13.62 11.02
CA SER A 270 -6.36 -14.81 11.63
C SER A 270 -6.01 -16.13 10.94
N PHE A 271 -5.52 -16.12 9.70
CA PHE A 271 -5.15 -17.36 9.02
C PHE A 271 -3.98 -17.27 8.02
N GLY A 272 -3.68 -16.12 7.42
CA GLY A 272 -2.65 -16.00 6.38
C GLY A 272 -2.97 -14.93 5.34
N ALA A 273 -3.50 -15.31 4.18
CA ALA A 273 -3.88 -14.39 3.12
C ALA A 273 -5.05 -14.89 2.25
N ALA A 274 -5.80 -13.95 1.70
CA ALA A 274 -6.85 -14.18 0.73
C ALA A 274 -6.60 -13.40 -0.57
N ILE A 275 -7.14 -13.92 -1.66
CA ILE A 275 -7.33 -13.18 -2.90
C ILE A 275 -8.79 -12.75 -2.94
N ILE A 276 -9.01 -11.45 -3.07
CA ILE A 276 -10.33 -10.85 -3.13
C ILE A 276 -10.59 -10.37 -4.56
N ASP A 277 -11.69 -10.83 -5.15
CA ASP A 277 -12.18 -10.32 -6.42
C ASP A 277 -13.13 -9.15 -6.18
N VAL A 278 -12.86 -8.01 -6.82
CA VAL A 278 -13.73 -6.82 -6.75
C VAL A 278 -14.40 -6.63 -8.11
N ASP A 279 -15.72 -6.71 -8.14
CA ASP A 279 -16.48 -6.48 -9.37
C ASP A 279 -16.49 -4.96 -9.68
N PRO A 280 -15.89 -4.52 -10.79
CA PRO A 280 -15.80 -3.09 -11.12
C PRO A 280 -17.15 -2.46 -11.46
N LYS A 281 -18.22 -3.25 -11.68
CA LYS A 281 -19.55 -2.72 -11.97
C LYS A 281 -20.41 -2.54 -10.72
N SER A 282 -20.40 -3.53 -9.83
CA SER A 282 -21.22 -3.53 -8.61
C SER A 282 -20.48 -3.02 -7.38
N CYS A 283 -19.14 -2.94 -7.46
CA CYS A 283 -18.24 -2.66 -6.35
C CYS A 283 -18.31 -3.73 -5.22
N GLU A 284 -18.93 -4.88 -5.47
CA GLU A 284 -18.96 -6.00 -4.53
C GLU A 284 -17.59 -6.69 -4.49
N ALA A 285 -17.14 -7.05 -3.28
CA ALA A 285 -15.92 -7.81 -3.05
C ALA A 285 -16.23 -9.24 -2.58
N LYS A 286 -15.59 -10.24 -3.17
CA LYS A 286 -15.79 -11.68 -2.85
C LYS A 286 -14.46 -12.41 -2.73
N THR A 287 -14.40 -13.40 -1.86
CA THR A 287 -13.21 -14.25 -1.72
C THR A 287 -13.07 -15.14 -2.94
N ALA A 288 -11.93 -15.06 -3.63
CA ALA A 288 -11.58 -15.92 -4.75
C ALA A 288 -10.70 -17.10 -4.32
N ALA A 289 -9.79 -16.88 -3.37
CA ALA A 289 -8.93 -17.91 -2.82
C ALA A 289 -8.47 -17.54 -1.40
N MET A 290 -8.02 -18.53 -0.65
CA MET A 290 -7.46 -18.38 0.70
C MET A 290 -6.29 -19.34 0.87
N GLY A 291 -5.24 -18.88 1.54
CA GLY A 291 -4.10 -19.69 1.90
C GLY A 291 -3.68 -19.42 3.33
N ALA A 292 -3.51 -20.51 4.09
CA ALA A 292 -3.07 -20.44 5.47
C ALA A 292 -1.54 -20.35 5.54
N VAL A 293 -1.05 -19.55 6.49
CA VAL A 293 0.39 -19.48 6.83
C VAL A 293 0.60 -20.23 8.14
N GLU A 294 1.18 -21.42 8.06
CA GLU A 294 1.36 -22.28 9.22
C GLU A 294 2.26 -21.62 10.28
N GLY A 295 1.84 -21.66 11.54
CA GLY A 295 2.61 -21.14 12.67
C GLY A 295 2.73 -19.61 12.71
N GLN A 296 1.90 -18.87 11.96
CA GLN A 296 1.80 -17.41 12.09
C GLN A 296 1.43 -17.00 13.53
N THR A 297 1.82 -15.80 13.91
CA THR A 297 1.29 -15.07 15.06
C THR A 297 0.27 -14.03 14.60
N ALA A 298 0.62 -13.25 13.59
CA ALA A 298 -0.26 -12.33 12.88
C ALA A 298 0.39 -11.92 11.54
N THR A 299 0.00 -12.56 10.43
CA THR A 299 0.46 -12.17 9.09
C THR A 299 -0.26 -10.89 8.64
N CYS A 300 0.48 -9.80 8.50
CA CYS A 300 -0.10 -8.46 8.41
C CYS A 300 0.34 -7.66 7.19
N TRP A 301 1.60 -7.70 6.76
CA TRP A 301 2.04 -6.86 5.65
C TRP A 301 2.28 -7.66 4.38
N VAL A 302 2.12 -7.02 3.23
CA VAL A 302 2.35 -7.63 1.92
C VAL A 302 3.09 -6.68 0.98
N ALA A 303 3.99 -7.26 0.18
CA ALA A 303 4.48 -6.67 -1.06
C ALA A 303 4.46 -7.70 -2.20
N ILE A 304 4.03 -7.28 -3.39
CA ILE A 304 4.09 -8.08 -4.61
C ILE A 304 5.40 -7.80 -5.34
N SER A 305 6.14 -8.87 -5.62
CA SER A 305 7.41 -8.79 -6.33
C SER A 305 7.21 -8.95 -7.84
N PRO A 306 7.65 -7.97 -8.66
CA PRO A 306 7.57 -8.11 -10.12
C PRO A 306 8.53 -9.18 -10.66
N ALA A 307 9.63 -9.47 -9.96
CA ALA A 307 10.62 -10.46 -10.40
C ALA A 307 10.12 -11.90 -10.26
N THR A 308 9.40 -12.20 -9.16
CA THR A 308 8.90 -13.55 -8.87
C THR A 308 7.45 -13.73 -9.25
N LYS A 309 6.70 -12.64 -9.47
CA LYS A 309 5.25 -12.62 -9.71
C LYS A 309 4.47 -13.30 -8.59
N SER A 310 4.96 -13.14 -7.36
CA SER A 310 4.39 -13.67 -6.13
C SER A 310 4.21 -12.56 -5.09
N ALA A 311 3.37 -12.82 -4.10
CA ALA A 311 3.27 -11.98 -2.91
C ALA A 311 4.31 -12.44 -1.88
N PHE A 312 4.89 -11.49 -1.16
CA PHE A 312 5.65 -11.74 0.05
C PHE A 312 4.91 -11.14 1.22
N VAL A 313 4.82 -11.88 2.32
CA VAL A 313 4.12 -11.45 3.52
C VAL A 313 5.01 -11.57 4.76
N THR A 314 4.74 -10.71 5.75
CA THR A 314 5.46 -10.69 7.03
C THR A 314 4.52 -10.67 8.22
N ASP A 315 5.10 -11.02 9.35
CA ASP A 315 4.44 -11.20 10.62
C ASP A 315 5.22 -10.47 11.72
N VAL A 316 4.49 -9.70 12.52
CA VAL A 316 5.07 -8.86 13.57
C VAL A 316 5.79 -9.68 14.65
N GLY A 317 5.36 -10.92 14.87
CA GLY A 317 5.90 -11.82 15.89
C GLY A 317 6.80 -12.93 15.34
N LYS A 318 7.07 -12.95 14.03
CA LYS A 318 7.93 -13.97 13.39
C LYS A 318 8.95 -13.31 12.47
N ASN A 319 10.22 -13.59 12.73
CA ASN A 319 11.32 -13.11 11.90
C ASN A 319 11.57 -14.05 10.71
N ARG A 320 10.61 -14.08 9.79
CA ARG A 320 10.66 -14.81 8.51
C ARG A 320 9.89 -14.03 7.45
N VAL A 321 10.20 -14.28 6.20
CA VAL A 321 9.40 -13.82 5.06
C VAL A 321 8.78 -15.03 4.39
N VAL A 322 7.48 -14.95 4.10
CA VAL A 322 6.74 -16.03 3.44
C VAL A 322 6.36 -15.57 2.03
N GLU A 323 6.69 -16.38 1.03
CA GLU A 323 6.27 -16.16 -0.35
C GLU A 323 4.98 -16.93 -0.63
N MET A 324 4.01 -16.29 -1.27
CA MET A 324 2.68 -16.84 -1.55
C MET A 324 2.29 -16.60 -3.01
N SER A 325 1.55 -17.56 -3.57
CA SER A 325 1.02 -17.53 -4.92
C SER A 325 -0.04 -16.42 -5.09
N LEU A 326 0.03 -15.70 -6.22
CA LEU A 326 -1.02 -14.73 -6.60
C LEU A 326 -2.22 -15.39 -7.28
N GLU A 327 -2.20 -16.69 -7.51
CA GLU A 327 -3.29 -17.43 -8.17
C GLU A 327 -4.28 -18.00 -7.16
N ASP A 328 -3.76 -18.56 -6.06
CA ASP A 328 -4.55 -19.31 -5.08
C ASP A 328 -4.16 -19.02 -3.61
N ALA A 329 -3.28 -18.05 -3.37
CA ALA A 329 -2.74 -17.72 -2.05
C ALA A 329 -1.98 -18.87 -1.35
N SER A 330 -1.64 -19.96 -2.03
CA SER A 330 -0.82 -21.03 -1.43
C SER A 330 0.58 -20.54 -1.05
N VAL A 331 1.14 -21.07 0.04
CA VAL A 331 2.54 -20.82 0.42
C VAL A 331 3.47 -21.49 -0.58
N VAL A 332 4.38 -20.72 -1.14
CA VAL A 332 5.39 -21.17 -2.11
C VAL A 332 6.70 -21.48 -1.42
N SER A 333 7.16 -20.57 -0.56
CA SER A 333 8.42 -20.72 0.17
C SER A 333 8.40 -19.92 1.46
N GLU A 334 9.30 -20.28 2.37
CA GLU A 334 9.57 -19.52 3.59
C GLU A 334 11.07 -19.31 3.75
N LEU A 335 11.46 -18.09 4.09
CA LEU A 335 12.83 -17.75 4.43
C LEU A 335 12.89 -17.34 5.90
N ASP A 336 13.55 -18.17 6.71
CA ASP A 336 13.88 -17.84 8.09
C ASP A 336 14.99 -16.76 8.13
N LEU A 337 14.76 -15.73 8.94
CA LEU A 337 15.67 -14.59 9.11
C LEU A 337 16.15 -14.44 10.56
N THR A 338 15.83 -15.40 11.44
CA THR A 338 16.21 -15.38 12.86
C THR A 338 17.70 -15.13 13.11
N CYS A 339 18.57 -15.46 12.15
CA CYS A 339 20.01 -15.21 12.22
C CYS A 339 20.40 -13.74 12.36
N ASN A 340 19.56 -12.78 11.95
CA ASN A 340 19.82 -11.34 12.12
C ASN A 340 19.38 -10.81 13.51
N GLY A 341 18.69 -11.62 14.32
CA GLY A 341 18.27 -11.27 15.67
C GLY A 341 17.06 -10.33 15.77
N ASP A 342 16.38 -10.01 14.67
CA ASP A 342 15.17 -9.19 14.69
C ASP A 342 14.00 -9.92 15.40
N PRO A 343 13.13 -9.18 16.13
CA PRO A 343 12.00 -9.78 16.84
C PRO A 343 10.85 -10.22 15.91
N GLY A 344 10.78 -9.66 14.71
CA GLY A 344 9.72 -9.83 13.73
C GLY A 344 9.74 -8.69 12.72
N LEU A 345 8.88 -8.77 11.70
CA LEU A 345 8.95 -7.87 10.55
C LEU A 345 7.62 -7.16 10.35
N ILE A 346 7.69 -5.86 10.11
CA ILE A 346 6.58 -5.02 9.69
C ILE A 346 6.93 -4.33 8.38
N ASP A 347 5.93 -4.12 7.53
CA ASP A 347 6.07 -3.50 6.20
C ASP A 347 7.04 -4.22 5.24
N LEU A 348 6.71 -4.12 3.96
CA LEU A 348 7.48 -4.70 2.86
C LEU A 348 7.44 -3.75 1.66
N ALA A 349 8.51 -3.74 0.89
CA ALA A 349 8.50 -3.16 -0.45
C ALA A 349 9.35 -4.02 -1.39
N ALA A 350 8.87 -4.22 -2.62
CA ALA A 350 9.59 -4.95 -3.66
C ALA A 350 9.91 -4.03 -4.83
N SER A 351 11.12 -4.14 -5.37
CA SER A 351 11.54 -3.41 -6.57
C SER A 351 12.68 -4.11 -7.29
N GLY A 352 12.56 -4.23 -8.61
CA GLY A 352 13.49 -5.02 -9.41
C GLY A 352 13.55 -6.46 -8.88
N ASN A 353 14.75 -6.92 -8.59
CA ASN A 353 15.03 -8.24 -8.06
C ASN A 353 15.16 -8.28 -6.53
N PHE A 354 14.69 -7.24 -5.83
CA PHE A 354 14.90 -7.11 -4.39
C PHE A 354 13.61 -6.90 -3.63
N LEU A 355 13.59 -7.45 -2.43
CA LEU A 355 12.57 -7.21 -1.41
C LEU A 355 13.25 -6.57 -0.20
N TYR A 356 12.55 -5.63 0.42
CA TYR A 356 13.00 -4.90 1.59
C TYR A 356 11.98 -5.12 2.71
N ALA A 357 12.45 -5.62 3.85
CA ALA A 357 11.61 -5.92 5.00
C ALA A 357 12.06 -5.11 6.21
N LEU A 358 11.16 -4.34 6.81
CA LEU A 358 11.48 -3.53 7.97
C LEU A 358 11.27 -4.34 9.25
N SER A 359 12.27 -4.33 10.11
CA SER A 359 12.12 -4.63 11.52
C SER A 359 12.09 -3.29 12.24
N PRO A 360 11.00 -2.96 12.93
CA PRO A 360 10.94 -1.72 13.70
C PRO A 360 11.85 -1.80 14.94
N GLY A 361 12.27 -3.00 15.37
CA GLY A 361 12.95 -3.18 16.65
C GLY A 361 12.00 -3.09 17.83
N ASN A 362 12.54 -3.19 19.05
CA ASN A 362 11.75 -3.34 20.28
C ASN A 362 12.30 -2.53 21.47
N GLY A 363 13.15 -1.53 21.18
CA GLY A 363 13.84 -0.73 22.19
C GLY A 363 15.14 -1.36 22.72
N THR A 364 15.33 -2.68 22.55
CA THR A 364 16.63 -3.36 22.74
C THR A 364 17.32 -3.57 21.39
N ASN A 365 16.59 -4.13 20.43
CA ASN A 365 17.00 -4.22 19.04
C ASN A 365 16.73 -2.87 18.34
N GLN A 366 17.70 -2.43 17.54
CA GLN A 366 17.54 -1.27 16.68
C GLN A 366 16.53 -1.58 15.56
N ALA A 367 15.86 -0.55 15.06
CA ALA A 367 15.14 -0.67 13.80
C ALA A 367 16.13 -1.01 12.68
N ALA A 368 15.75 -1.89 11.75
CA ALA A 368 16.60 -2.35 10.66
C ALA A 368 15.78 -2.65 9.40
N VAL A 369 16.43 -2.63 8.24
CA VAL A 369 15.85 -3.14 7.00
C VAL A 369 16.68 -4.31 6.52
N THR A 370 16.03 -5.46 6.35
CA THR A 370 16.62 -6.62 5.71
C THR A 370 16.41 -6.54 4.21
N VAL A 371 17.49 -6.66 3.44
CA VAL A 371 17.47 -6.70 1.97
C VAL A 371 17.55 -8.16 1.54
N LEU A 372 16.59 -8.59 0.73
CA LEU A 372 16.51 -9.92 0.17
C LEU A 372 16.68 -9.85 -1.35
N ASP A 373 17.55 -10.70 -1.89
CA ASP A 373 17.69 -10.94 -3.33
C ASP A 373 16.73 -12.07 -3.73
N VAL A 374 15.85 -11.78 -4.70
CA VAL A 374 14.87 -12.69 -5.28
C VAL A 374 15.11 -12.91 -6.78
N SER A 375 16.31 -12.56 -7.29
CA SER A 375 16.67 -12.69 -8.70
C SER A 375 16.69 -14.13 -9.23
N GLY A 376 16.76 -15.13 -8.34
CA GLY A 376 16.70 -16.54 -8.70
C GLY A 376 15.29 -17.03 -9.06
N GLY A 377 14.28 -16.16 -9.01
CA GLY A 377 12.88 -16.49 -9.26
C GLY A 377 12.12 -16.92 -8.00
N SER A 378 10.93 -17.46 -8.19
CA SER A 378 10.08 -17.90 -7.08
C SER A 378 10.77 -18.99 -6.25
N GLY A 379 10.72 -18.87 -4.92
CA GLY A 379 11.37 -19.77 -3.97
C GLY A 379 12.86 -19.51 -3.73
N SER A 380 13.43 -18.47 -4.33
CA SER A 380 14.89 -18.22 -4.30
C SER A 380 15.37 -17.16 -3.31
N ALA A 381 14.45 -16.59 -2.52
CA ALA A 381 14.74 -15.47 -1.64
C ALA A 381 15.93 -15.78 -0.71
N LYS A 382 16.88 -14.86 -0.64
CA LYS A 382 18.03 -14.95 0.28
C LYS A 382 18.39 -13.58 0.83
N MET A 383 18.82 -13.54 2.08
CA MET A 383 19.32 -12.31 2.69
C MET A 383 20.65 -11.90 2.07
N VAL A 384 20.77 -10.65 1.63
CA VAL A 384 22.02 -10.05 1.13
C VAL A 384 22.52 -8.90 1.99
N GLN A 385 21.66 -8.33 2.85
CA GLN A 385 22.06 -7.32 3.82
C GLN A 385 21.07 -7.26 4.99
N HIS A 386 21.58 -6.95 6.17
CA HIS A 386 20.81 -6.44 7.31
C HIS A 386 21.33 -5.04 7.63
N PHE A 387 20.47 -4.02 7.48
CA PHE A 387 20.88 -2.61 7.55
C PHE A 387 20.19 -1.90 8.71
N GLU A 388 20.93 -1.62 9.78
CA GLU A 388 20.40 -0.89 10.94
C GLU A 388 20.11 0.58 10.62
N LEU A 389 18.98 1.08 11.16
CA LEU A 389 18.52 2.46 11.02
C LEU A 389 19.00 3.36 12.17
N ALA A 390 20.06 2.95 12.87
CA ALA A 390 20.59 3.63 14.05
C ALA A 390 20.86 5.13 13.77
N GLY A 391 20.27 5.98 14.60
CA GLY A 391 20.37 7.44 14.47
C GLY A 391 19.60 8.03 13.28
N MET A 392 18.76 7.25 12.61
CA MET A 392 17.89 7.71 11.52
C MET A 392 16.40 7.44 11.81
N ALA A 393 16.09 6.31 12.44
CA ALA A 393 14.74 6.00 12.93
C ALA A 393 14.82 5.12 14.19
N LYS A 394 13.70 5.04 14.92
CA LYS A 394 13.57 4.28 16.18
C LYS A 394 12.51 3.17 16.05
N ASN A 395 12.10 2.61 17.17
CA ASN A 395 11.11 1.53 17.28
C ASN A 395 9.65 1.90 16.98
N THR A 396 9.44 3.06 16.38
CA THR A 396 8.16 3.49 15.81
C THR A 396 8.21 3.54 14.29
N ALA A 397 9.36 3.27 13.67
CA ALA A 397 9.51 3.29 12.21
C ALA A 397 8.55 2.31 11.54
N MET A 398 7.92 2.74 10.44
CA MET A 398 6.86 1.98 9.76
C MET A 398 6.50 2.60 8.42
N GLY A 399 5.67 1.91 7.65
CA GLY A 399 5.38 2.22 6.27
C GLY A 399 6.64 2.05 5.42
N MET A 400 6.52 1.33 4.31
CA MET A 400 7.61 1.25 3.35
C MET A 400 7.10 1.42 1.94
N LYS A 401 7.78 2.29 1.17
CA LYS A 401 7.64 2.37 -0.28
C LYS A 401 8.99 2.53 -0.93
N VAL A 402 9.06 2.11 -2.19
CA VAL A 402 10.26 2.15 -3.01
C VAL A 402 9.96 2.92 -4.30
N MET A 403 10.92 3.73 -4.76
CA MET A 403 10.87 4.48 -6.03
C MET A 403 12.11 4.21 -6.85
#